data_AF-A0A9X7GLL0-F1
#
_entry.id   AF-A0A9X7GLL0-F1
#
_cell.length_a   1.000
_cell.length_b   1.000
_cell.length_c   1.000
_cell.angle_alpha   90.00
_cell.angle_beta   90.00
_cell.angle_gamma   90.00
#
_symmetry.space_group_name_H-M   'P 1'
#
loop_
_entity.id
_entity.type
_entity.pdbx_description
1 polymer ?
#
loop_
_entity_poly.entity_id
_entity_poly.type
_entity_poly.pdbx_seq_one_letter_code
_entity_poly.pdbx_strand_id
1 'polypeptide(L)'
;TGEALARVKKREQKWKKEVAKKRLETKRAVQAAQGAIQLLFTNAQYNRLQFETLFPQIVRAEKLVEQIPYVYHPFLSEALLAVPGMNFDIVQQLSALVDRARGLYDLRNLVQNGTFSSGTGSWHVSEGVTTHPEGNTSVLVLSEWNHEASQQLRIDPDRGDVLRVTAR
;
A
#
# COMPACT_ATOMS: atom_id res chain seq x y z
N THR A 1 -12.43 -31.20 41.37
CA THR A 1 -11.41 -31.20 40.29
C THR A 1 -11.96 -31.50 38.88
N GLY A 2 -13.17 -32.02 38.67
CA GLY A 2 -13.72 -32.25 37.32
C GLY A 2 -14.34 -31.04 36.60
N GLU A 3 -14.96 -30.11 37.32
CA GLU A 3 -15.70 -28.99 36.71
C GLU A 3 -14.78 -27.91 36.10
N ALA A 4 -13.69 -27.56 36.79
CA ALA A 4 -12.69 -26.63 36.26
C ALA A 4 -12.07 -27.15 34.96
N LEU A 5 -11.77 -28.45 34.90
CA LEU A 5 -11.24 -29.10 33.70
C LEU A 5 -12.25 -29.07 32.54
N ALA A 6 -13.54 -29.33 32.81
CA ALA A 6 -14.59 -29.24 31.80
C ALA A 6 -14.74 -27.81 31.25
N ARG A 7 -14.67 -26.79 32.12
CA ARG A 7 -14.70 -25.37 31.73
C ARG A 7 -13.51 -25.00 30.84
N VAL A 8 -12.29 -25.44 31.18
CA VAL A 8 -11.09 -25.20 30.37
C VAL A 8 -11.22 -25.87 28.99
N LYS A 9 -11.61 -27.15 28.93
CA LYS A 9 -11.82 -27.87 27.66
C LYS A 9 -12.85 -27.15 26.77
N LYS A 10 -13.94 -26.65 27.34
CA LYS A 10 -14.96 -25.90 26.58
C LYS A 10 -14.41 -24.58 26.02
N ARG A 11 -13.61 -23.84 26.80
CA ARG A 11 -12.96 -22.60 26.35
C ARG A 11 -11.95 -22.87 25.23
N GLU A 12 -11.13 -23.90 25.37
CA GLU A 12 -10.16 -24.30 24.35
C GLU A 12 -10.86 -24.66 23.02
N GLN A 13 -11.94 -25.44 23.07
CA GLN A 13 -12.71 -25.79 21.87
C GLN A 13 -13.34 -24.57 21.19
N LYS A 14 -13.86 -23.62 21.97
CA LYS A 14 -14.36 -22.35 21.44
C LYS A 14 -13.24 -21.55 20.77
N TRP A 15 -12.10 -21.41 21.44
CA TRP A 15 -10.93 -20.71 20.90
C TRP A 15 -10.42 -21.36 19.60
N LYS A 16 -10.35 -22.69 19.52
CA LYS A 16 -9.96 -23.40 18.28
C LYS A 16 -10.87 -23.04 17.09
N LYS A 17 -12.19 -23.00 17.30
CA LYS A 17 -13.15 -22.61 16.26
C LYS A 17 -12.97 -21.15 15.82
N GLU A 18 -12.74 -20.25 16.77
CA GLU A 18 -12.46 -18.84 16.48
C GLU A 18 -11.16 -18.67 15.69
N VAL A 19 -10.08 -19.33 16.10
CA VAL A 19 -8.79 -19.30 15.38
C VAL A 19 -8.93 -19.86 13.96
N ALA A 20 -9.69 -20.95 13.77
CA ALA A 20 -9.94 -21.49 12.44
C ALA A 20 -10.67 -20.48 11.53
N LYS A 21 -11.68 -19.78 12.05
CA LYS A 21 -12.38 -18.71 11.32
C LYS A 21 -11.43 -17.58 10.95
N LYS A 22 -10.64 -17.08 11.91
CA LYS A 22 -9.65 -16.02 11.67
C LYS A 22 -8.63 -16.41 10.59
N ARG A 23 -8.13 -17.65 10.63
CA ARG A 23 -7.20 -18.17 9.61
C ARG A 23 -7.81 -18.19 8.21
N LEU A 24 -9.09 -18.53 8.08
CA LEU A 24 -9.77 -18.54 6.78
C LEU A 24 -9.91 -17.12 6.21
N GLU A 25 -10.30 -16.16 7.05
CA GLU A 25 -10.40 -14.74 6.67
C GLU A 25 -9.03 -14.17 6.26
N THR A 26 -8.00 -14.40 7.09
CA THR A 26 -6.61 -14.05 6.79
C THR A 26 -6.17 -14.60 5.44
N LYS A 27 -6.42 -15.90 5.19
CA LYS A 27 -5.96 -16.56 3.96
C LYS A 27 -6.48 -15.85 2.72
N ARG A 28 -7.76 -15.45 2.71
CA ARG A 28 -8.36 -14.73 1.58
C ARG A 28 -7.74 -13.34 1.39
N ALA A 29 -7.59 -12.58 2.48
CA ALA A 29 -7.02 -11.23 2.41
C ALA A 29 -5.55 -11.25 1.95
N VAL A 30 -4.74 -12.13 2.53
CA VAL A 30 -3.33 -12.31 2.16
C VAL A 30 -3.19 -12.74 0.71
N GLN A 31 -4.00 -13.69 0.24
CA GLN A 31 -3.98 -14.12 -1.17
C GLN A 31 -4.35 -12.99 -2.13
N ALA A 32 -5.35 -12.16 -1.79
CA ALA A 32 -5.72 -11.02 -2.61
C ALA A 32 -4.59 -9.98 -2.69
N ALA A 33 -3.97 -9.65 -1.56
CA ALA A 33 -2.84 -8.71 -1.51
C ALA A 33 -1.62 -9.27 -2.26
N GLN A 34 -1.25 -10.53 -2.04
CA GLN A 34 -0.14 -11.19 -2.74
C GLN A 34 -0.37 -11.23 -4.25
N GLY A 35 -1.57 -11.59 -4.70
CA GLY A 35 -1.90 -11.62 -6.13
C GLY A 35 -1.81 -10.23 -6.76
N ALA A 36 -2.32 -9.20 -6.09
CA ALA A 36 -2.21 -7.82 -6.56
C ALA A 36 -0.75 -7.36 -6.66
N ILE A 37 0.08 -7.67 -5.65
CA ILE A 37 1.51 -7.33 -5.63
C ILE A 37 2.24 -8.06 -6.75
N GLN A 38 2.04 -9.37 -6.92
CA GLN A 38 2.72 -10.16 -7.95
C GLN A 38 2.50 -9.61 -9.36
N LEU A 39 1.28 -9.13 -9.65
CA LEU A 39 0.95 -8.51 -10.94
C LEU A 39 1.69 -7.20 -11.21
N LEU A 40 2.24 -6.52 -10.19
CA LEU A 40 3.02 -5.30 -10.38
C LEU A 40 4.40 -5.57 -10.99
N PHE A 41 4.93 -6.78 -10.79
CA PHE A 41 6.31 -7.13 -11.11
C PHE A 41 6.40 -8.08 -12.30
N THR A 42 7.57 -8.05 -12.94
CA THR A 42 7.92 -8.96 -14.05
C THR A 42 8.45 -10.30 -13.58
N ASN A 43 8.90 -10.40 -12.32
CA ASN A 43 9.59 -11.57 -11.79
C ASN A 43 9.39 -11.73 -10.27
N ALA A 44 9.76 -12.91 -9.78
CA ALA A 44 9.63 -13.29 -8.37
C ALA A 44 10.71 -12.68 -7.45
N GLN A 45 11.74 -12.02 -8.01
CA GLN A 45 12.73 -11.26 -7.25
C GLN A 45 12.22 -9.85 -6.89
N TYR A 46 11.06 -9.47 -7.43
CA TYR A 46 10.41 -8.18 -7.18
C TYR A 46 11.33 -6.99 -7.44
N ASN A 47 12.28 -7.10 -8.39
CA ASN A 47 13.27 -6.05 -8.66
C ASN A 47 12.95 -5.19 -9.88
N ARG A 48 11.88 -5.51 -10.62
CA ARG A 48 11.46 -4.78 -11.81
C ARG A 48 9.94 -4.81 -11.98
N LEU A 49 9.35 -3.64 -12.12
CA LEU A 49 7.93 -3.48 -12.43
C LEU A 49 7.62 -3.88 -13.87
N GLN A 50 6.40 -4.34 -14.12
CA GLN A 50 5.88 -4.41 -15.49
C GLN A 50 5.86 -3.01 -16.10
N PHE A 51 6.06 -2.94 -17.41
CA PHE A 51 6.12 -1.66 -18.11
C PHE A 51 4.79 -0.90 -18.01
N GLU A 52 3.69 -1.66 -18.00
CA GLU A 52 2.31 -1.21 -17.96
C GLU A 52 1.83 -0.89 -16.54
N THR A 53 2.57 -1.29 -15.49
CA THR A 53 2.16 -1.05 -14.10
C THR A 53 1.91 0.45 -13.89
N LEU A 54 0.72 0.84 -13.45
CA LEU A 54 0.36 2.23 -13.15
C LEU A 54 0.39 2.47 -11.65
N PHE A 55 0.63 3.71 -11.23
CA PHE A 55 0.65 4.07 -9.81
C PHE A 55 -0.63 3.67 -9.04
N PRO A 56 -1.86 3.81 -9.59
CA PRO A 56 -3.08 3.36 -8.90
C PRO A 56 -3.13 1.86 -8.61
N GLN A 57 -2.43 1.03 -9.39
CA GLN A 57 -2.35 -0.40 -9.11
C GLN A 57 -1.47 -0.68 -7.88
N ILE A 58 -0.41 0.11 -7.69
CA ILE A 58 0.44 0.08 -6.50
C ILE A 58 -0.37 0.50 -5.27
N VAL A 59 -1.10 1.62 -5.36
CA VAL A 59 -1.99 2.11 -4.29
C VAL A 59 -3.09 1.09 -3.97
N ARG A 60 -3.64 0.40 -4.97
CA ARG A 60 -4.61 -0.68 -4.75
C ARG A 60 -4.00 -1.86 -4.00
N ALA A 61 -2.79 -2.28 -4.37
CA ALA A 61 -2.09 -3.37 -3.69
C ALA A 61 -1.82 -3.03 -2.22
N GLU A 62 -1.39 -1.79 -1.96
CA GLU A 62 -1.21 -1.26 -0.60
C GLU A 62 -2.50 -1.32 0.21
N LYS A 63 -3.61 -0.82 -0.34
CA LYS A 63 -4.92 -0.87 0.32
C LYS A 63 -5.35 -2.29 0.67
N LEU A 64 -5.03 -3.28 -0.17
CA LEU A 64 -5.31 -4.69 0.14
C LEU A 64 -4.44 -5.22 1.28
N VAL A 65 -3.19 -4.76 1.41
CA VAL A 65 -2.31 -5.11 2.54
C VAL A 65 -2.86 -4.50 3.84
N GLU A 66 -3.28 -3.24 3.83
CA GLU A 66 -3.87 -2.56 5.00
C GLU A 66 -5.16 -3.20 5.48
N GLN A 67 -5.92 -3.82 4.58
CA GLN A 67 -7.16 -4.53 4.89
C GLN A 67 -6.95 -5.91 5.52
N ILE A 68 -5.71 -6.40 5.64
CA ILE A 68 -5.44 -7.69 6.29
C ILE A 68 -5.79 -7.56 7.79
N PRO A 69 -6.71 -8.39 8.32
CA PRO A 69 -7.14 -8.26 9.71
C PRO A 69 -6.09 -8.82 10.69
N TYR A 70 -6.30 -8.65 12.00
CA TYR A 70 -5.51 -9.32 13.06
C TYR A 70 -3.99 -9.05 13.03
N VAL A 71 -3.57 -7.90 12.50
CA VAL A 71 -2.16 -7.46 12.46
C VAL A 71 -1.64 -7.18 13.87
N TYR A 72 -2.46 -6.57 14.71
CA TYR A 72 -2.16 -6.29 16.11
C TYR A 72 -3.20 -6.92 17.03
N HIS A 73 -2.80 -7.22 18.26
CA HIS A 73 -3.70 -7.79 19.25
C HIS A 73 -4.61 -6.71 19.86
N PRO A 74 -5.95 -6.89 19.90
CA PRO A 74 -6.86 -5.90 20.47
C PRO A 74 -6.78 -5.70 21.99
N PHE A 75 -5.95 -6.49 22.70
CA PHE A 75 -5.90 -6.43 24.17
C PHE A 75 -5.14 -5.19 24.67
N LEU A 76 -4.39 -4.52 23.81
CA LEU A 76 -3.54 -3.38 24.13
C LEU A 76 -3.61 -2.30 23.05
N SER A 77 -4.78 -2.08 22.47
CA SER A 77 -4.99 -1.05 21.42
C SER A 77 -4.65 0.39 21.89
N GLU A 78 -4.58 0.62 23.21
CA GLU A 78 -4.23 1.91 23.83
C GLU A 78 -2.85 1.90 24.53
N ALA A 79 -2.13 0.78 24.50
CA ALA A 79 -0.82 0.72 25.13
C ALA A 79 0.23 1.44 24.28
N LEU A 80 1.26 1.99 24.94
CA LEU A 80 2.41 2.64 24.32
C LEU A 80 3.09 1.79 23.23
N LEU A 81 2.93 0.46 23.26
CA LEU A 81 3.46 -0.47 22.28
C LEU A 81 2.35 -1.41 21.79
N ALA A 82 2.08 -1.36 20.49
CA ALA A 82 1.17 -2.29 19.84
C ALA A 82 1.75 -3.72 19.91
N VAL A 83 0.93 -4.68 20.34
CA VAL A 83 1.36 -6.09 20.39
C VAL A 83 1.14 -6.75 19.04
N PRO A 84 2.19 -7.34 18.42
CA PRO A 84 2.06 -8.10 17.18
C PRO A 84 1.00 -9.19 17.27
N GLY A 85 0.09 -9.21 16.31
CA GLY A 85 -0.93 -10.24 16.13
C GLY A 85 -0.46 -11.35 15.19
N MET A 86 -1.37 -12.25 14.85
CA MET A 86 -1.05 -13.43 14.03
C MET A 86 -0.60 -13.12 12.60
N ASN A 87 -0.93 -11.92 12.10
CA ASN A 87 -0.63 -11.52 10.72
C ASN A 87 0.43 -10.41 10.63
N PHE A 88 1.06 -10.04 11.75
CA PHE A 88 2.03 -8.95 11.78
C PHE A 88 3.16 -9.17 10.75
N ASP A 89 3.85 -10.31 10.84
CA ASP A 89 5.02 -10.58 9.99
C ASP A 89 4.70 -10.59 8.50
N ILE A 90 3.59 -11.22 8.10
CA ILE A 90 3.20 -11.29 6.69
C ILE A 90 2.81 -9.90 6.17
N VAL A 91 2.15 -9.08 6.98
CA VAL A 91 1.83 -7.70 6.59
C VAL A 91 3.11 -6.89 6.41
N GLN A 92 4.08 -6.98 7.33
CA GLN A 92 5.38 -6.29 7.17
C GLN A 92 6.09 -6.70 5.88
N GLN A 93 6.09 -8.00 5.54
CA GLN A 93 6.68 -8.48 4.30
C GLN A 93 5.97 -7.93 3.06
N LEU A 94 4.64 -7.91 3.04
CA LEU A 94 3.87 -7.38 1.90
C LEU A 94 4.01 -5.87 1.78
N SER A 95 4.01 -5.13 2.89
CA SER A 95 4.28 -3.68 2.92
C SER A 95 5.66 -3.37 2.34
N ALA A 96 6.70 -4.12 2.70
CA ALA A 96 8.03 -3.92 2.14
C ALA A 96 8.08 -4.14 0.61
N LEU A 97 7.25 -5.04 0.06
CA LEU A 97 7.13 -5.23 -1.39
C LEU A 97 6.38 -4.07 -2.06
N VAL A 98 5.37 -3.50 -1.40
CA VAL A 98 4.69 -2.29 -1.86
C VAL A 98 5.64 -1.10 -1.88
N ASP A 99 6.41 -0.89 -0.82
CA ASP A 99 7.42 0.18 -0.73
C ASP A 99 8.46 0.04 -1.83
N ARG A 100 8.90 -1.20 -2.09
CA ARG A 100 9.79 -1.49 -3.22
C ARG A 100 9.14 -1.15 -4.56
N ALA A 101 7.87 -1.48 -4.77
CA ALA A 101 7.14 -1.11 -5.98
C ALA A 101 7.08 0.41 -6.17
N ARG A 102 6.80 1.17 -5.09
CA ARG A 102 6.82 2.64 -5.08
C ARG A 102 8.20 3.17 -5.47
N GLY A 103 9.27 2.69 -4.81
CA GLY A 103 10.63 3.11 -5.12
C GLY A 103 11.05 2.81 -6.58
N LEU A 104 10.66 1.66 -7.14
CA LEU A 104 10.90 1.35 -8.54
C LEU A 104 10.07 2.20 -9.51
N TYR A 105 8.85 2.57 -9.11
CA TYR A 105 7.99 3.46 -9.89
C TYR A 105 8.58 4.87 -9.96
N ASP A 106 9.06 5.38 -8.84
CA ASP A 106 9.71 6.69 -8.77
C ASP A 106 11.05 6.69 -9.53
N LEU A 107 11.85 5.62 -9.39
CA LEU A 107 13.15 5.50 -10.08
C LEU A 107 13.03 5.53 -11.61
N ARG A 108 11.97 4.93 -12.17
CA ARG A 108 11.76 4.94 -13.63
C ARG A 108 11.06 6.19 -14.14
N ASN A 109 10.55 7.05 -13.24
CA ASN A 109 9.84 8.26 -13.64
C ASN A 109 10.84 9.39 -13.86
N LEU A 110 10.82 9.99 -15.05
CA LEU A 110 11.60 11.19 -15.33
C LEU A 110 11.01 12.42 -14.64
N VAL A 111 9.70 12.42 -14.37
CA VAL A 111 9.01 13.48 -13.64
C VAL A 111 9.34 13.36 -12.17
N GLN A 112 10.01 14.39 -11.64
CA GLN A 112 10.33 14.47 -10.21
C GLN A 112 9.06 14.75 -9.41
N ASN A 113 8.88 14.03 -8.30
CA ASN A 113 7.69 14.15 -7.44
C ASN A 113 6.37 14.04 -8.24
N GLY A 114 6.33 13.18 -9.28
CA GLY A 114 5.13 13.01 -10.13
C GLY A 114 3.95 12.33 -9.44
N THR A 115 4.15 11.80 -8.22
CA THR A 115 3.13 11.23 -7.35
C THR A 115 2.71 12.19 -6.23
N PHE A 116 3.29 13.40 -6.20
CA PHE A 116 2.99 14.46 -5.23
C PHE A 116 3.16 14.07 -3.75
N SER A 117 3.93 13.02 -3.46
CA SER A 117 4.22 12.56 -2.09
C SER A 117 4.95 13.61 -1.25
N SER A 118 5.63 14.55 -1.89
CA SER A 118 6.32 15.68 -1.25
C SER A 118 5.61 17.02 -1.53
N GLY A 119 4.28 16.99 -1.61
CA GLY A 119 3.48 18.16 -1.93
C GLY A 119 3.75 18.64 -3.36
N THR A 120 3.89 19.96 -3.54
CA THR A 120 4.25 20.59 -4.83
C THR A 120 5.76 20.73 -5.04
N GLY A 121 6.60 20.08 -4.21
CA GLY A 121 8.05 20.10 -4.37
C GLY A 121 8.48 19.65 -5.78
N SER A 122 9.53 20.26 -6.33
CA SER A 122 9.99 20.07 -7.73
C SER A 122 9.02 20.51 -8.83
N TRP A 123 7.87 21.09 -8.50
CA TRP A 123 6.93 21.68 -9.48
C TRP A 123 6.93 23.20 -9.39
N HIS A 124 6.83 23.86 -10.54
CA HIS A 124 6.44 25.26 -10.60
C HIS A 124 4.93 25.31 -10.61
N VAL A 125 4.34 25.93 -9.59
CA VAL A 125 2.88 26.00 -9.45
C VAL A 125 2.41 27.44 -9.26
N SER A 126 1.24 27.75 -9.79
CA SER A 126 0.56 29.01 -9.51
C SER A 126 0.12 29.08 -8.03
N GLU A 127 -0.14 30.28 -7.54
CA GLU A 127 -0.72 30.46 -6.20
C GLU A 127 -2.06 29.71 -6.08
N GLY A 128 -2.33 29.14 -4.90
CA GLY A 128 -3.56 28.38 -4.63
C GLY A 128 -3.53 26.90 -5.03
N VAL A 129 -2.54 26.46 -5.81
CA VAL A 129 -2.35 25.04 -6.14
C VAL A 129 -1.77 24.32 -4.93
N THR A 130 -2.47 23.27 -4.49
CA THR A 130 -2.06 22.47 -3.32
C THR A 130 -2.20 20.99 -3.61
N THR A 131 -1.70 20.17 -2.69
CA THR A 131 -1.88 18.73 -2.71
C THR A 131 -2.79 18.30 -1.57
N HIS A 132 -3.67 17.34 -1.83
CA HIS A 132 -4.50 16.73 -0.81
C HIS A 132 -4.09 15.27 -0.57
N PRO A 133 -4.02 14.82 0.70
CA PRO A 133 -3.76 13.43 0.99
C PRO A 133 -4.98 12.57 0.59
N GLU A 134 -4.71 11.44 -0.04
CA GLU A 134 -5.69 10.42 -0.41
C GLU A 134 -5.16 9.04 0.01
N GLY A 135 -5.50 8.61 1.24
CA GLY A 135 -4.88 7.44 1.86
C GLY A 135 -3.39 7.68 2.11
N ASN A 136 -2.53 6.74 1.68
CA ASN A 136 -1.07 6.87 1.77
C ASN A 136 -0.45 7.51 0.51
N THR A 137 -1.23 8.28 -0.24
CA THR A 137 -0.73 9.07 -1.37
C THR A 137 -1.28 10.49 -1.31
N SER A 138 -0.91 11.29 -2.30
CA SER A 138 -1.32 12.66 -2.45
C SER A 138 -1.75 12.90 -3.88
N VAL A 139 -2.69 13.81 -4.06
CA VAL A 139 -3.14 14.24 -5.38
C VAL A 139 -2.94 15.75 -5.50
N LEU A 140 -2.48 16.19 -6.67
CA LEU A 140 -2.46 17.61 -7.02
C LEU A 140 -3.89 18.09 -7.27
N VAL A 141 -4.25 19.26 -6.75
CA VAL A 141 -5.57 19.85 -6.95
C VAL A 141 -5.45 21.20 -7.63
N LEU A 142 -6.08 21.30 -8.80
CA LEU A 142 -6.21 22.51 -9.60
C LEU A 142 -7.68 22.97 -9.50
N SER A 143 -7.99 23.83 -8.53
CA SER A 143 -9.36 24.28 -8.27
C SER A 143 -9.88 25.33 -9.25
N GLU A 144 -8.98 26.12 -9.84
CA GLU A 144 -9.32 27.20 -10.77
C GLU A 144 -8.77 26.90 -12.17
N TRP A 145 -9.46 27.39 -13.20
CA TRP A 145 -9.10 27.14 -14.60
C TRP A 145 -7.75 27.74 -15.00
N ASN A 146 -7.31 28.80 -14.31
CA ASN A 146 -6.04 29.48 -14.52
C ASN A 146 -4.91 28.92 -13.64
N HIS A 147 -5.17 27.88 -12.84
CA HIS A 147 -4.12 27.23 -12.09
C HIS A 147 -3.18 26.46 -13.03
N GLU A 148 -1.89 26.58 -12.76
CA GLU A 148 -0.84 25.91 -13.54
C GLU A 148 0.07 25.10 -12.62
N ALA A 149 0.48 23.93 -13.10
CA ALA A 149 1.58 23.16 -12.54
C ALA A 149 2.46 22.66 -13.69
N SER A 150 3.73 23.05 -13.71
CA SER A 150 4.66 22.71 -14.77
C SER A 150 6.02 22.27 -14.23
N GLN A 151 6.68 21.39 -14.98
CA GLN A 151 8.03 20.92 -14.70
C GLN A 151 8.78 20.76 -16.01
N GLN A 152 9.99 21.33 -16.08
CA GLN A 152 10.85 21.17 -17.24
C GLN A 152 11.66 19.88 -17.12
N LEU A 153 11.60 19.04 -18.15
CA LEU A 153 12.27 17.74 -18.20
C LEU A 153 13.36 17.74 -19.26
N ARG A 154 14.44 16.99 -19.01
CA ARG A 154 15.44 16.66 -20.03
C ARG A 154 15.16 15.25 -20.52
N ILE A 155 14.93 15.13 -21.83
CA ILE A 155 14.68 13.85 -22.50
C ILE A 155 15.86 13.51 -23.42
N ASP A 156 16.04 12.20 -23.65
CA ASP A 156 17.04 11.69 -24.59
C ASP A 156 16.41 11.65 -26.00
N PRO A 157 16.92 12.42 -26.98
CA PRO A 157 16.31 12.51 -28.31
C PRO A 157 16.31 11.17 -29.07
N ASP A 158 17.16 10.22 -28.68
CA ASP A 158 17.28 8.92 -29.34
C ASP A 158 16.40 7.84 -28.69
N ARG A 159 15.55 8.21 -27.72
CA ARG A 159 14.65 7.29 -27.00
C ARG A 159 13.19 7.68 -27.14
N GLY A 160 12.34 6.66 -27.12
CA GLY A 160 10.89 6.85 -26.97
C GLY A 160 10.49 6.92 -25.50
N ASP A 161 9.81 7.99 -25.12
CA ASP A 161 9.23 8.17 -23.80
C ASP A 161 7.70 7.98 -23.83
N VAL A 162 7.12 7.65 -22.67
CA VAL A 162 5.67 7.52 -22.52
C VAL A 162 5.18 8.43 -21.40
N LEU A 163 4.38 9.44 -21.77
CA LEU A 163 3.65 10.25 -20.82
C LEU A 163 2.38 9.50 -20.38
N ARG A 164 2.25 9.27 -19.07
CA ARG A 164 1.05 8.68 -18.47
C ARG A 164 0.53 9.60 -17.37
N VAL A 165 -0.76 9.90 -17.42
CA VAL A 165 -1.43 10.74 -16.44
C VAL A 165 -2.57 9.93 -15.83
N THR A 166 -2.69 9.97 -14.51
CA THR A 166 -3.88 9.49 -13.79
C THR A 166 -4.48 10.68 -13.06
N ALA A 167 -5.67 11.09 -13.47
CA ALA A 167 -6.42 12.19 -12.87
C ALA A 167 -7.93 11.86 -12.90
N ARG A 168 -8.74 12.67 -12.22
CA ARG A 168 -10.21 12.57 -12.20
C ARG A 168 -10.85 13.94 -12.24
#